data_AF-A0A378JCU4-F1
#
_entry.id   AF-A0A378JCU4-F1
#
_cell.length_a   1.000
_cell.length_b   1.000
_cell.length_c   1.000
_cell.angle_alpha   90.00
_cell.angle_beta   90.00
_cell.angle_gamma   90.00
#
_symmetry.space_group_name_H-M   'P 1'
#
loop_
_entity.id
_entity.type
_entity.pdbx_description
1 polymer ?
#
loop_
_entity_poly.entity_id
_entity_poly.type
_entity_poly.pdbx_seq_one_letter_code
_entity_poly.pdbx_strand_id
1 'polypeptide(L)'
;MLNLDTETICDLLDKARQFQVKEDLSFPEETAEMDSLYVLADYQDDPVYQETVEYIDGLRPDQQATLVALMYLGRGDYSQDEWEEAFNFAQEELTEHTGEYLLSRPSVADDIERGLNILGISYRE
;
A
#
# COMPACT_ATOMS: atom_id res chain seq x y z
N MET A 1 4.28 -15.84 9.01
CA MET A 1 3.04 -15.40 9.71
C MET A 1 2.98 -13.88 9.53
N LEU A 2 1.83 -13.29 9.17
CA LEU A 2 1.75 -11.84 8.97
C LEU A 2 2.06 -11.12 10.30
N ASN A 3 2.83 -10.03 10.22
CA ASN A 3 3.15 -9.17 11.38
C ASN A 3 2.13 -8.02 11.56
N LEU A 4 1.08 -7.99 10.73
CA LEU A 4 -0.05 -7.08 10.80
C LEU A 4 -1.32 -7.87 11.11
N ASP A 5 -2.17 -7.32 11.97
CA ASP A 5 -3.51 -7.84 12.17
C ASP A 5 -4.41 -7.49 10.98
N THR A 6 -5.34 -8.38 10.68
CA THR A 6 -6.19 -8.28 9.51
C THR A 6 -7.20 -7.13 9.61
N GLU A 7 -7.55 -6.71 10.84
CA GLU A 7 -8.44 -5.58 11.11
C GLU A 7 -7.79 -4.24 10.68
N THR A 8 -6.52 -4.05 11.03
CA THR A 8 -5.67 -2.93 10.57
C THR A 8 -5.54 -2.93 9.05
N ILE A 9 -5.35 -4.10 8.42
CA ILE A 9 -5.30 -4.18 6.95
C ILE A 9 -6.64 -3.74 6.35
N CYS A 10 -7.75 -4.19 6.92
CA CYS A 10 -9.08 -3.83 6.44
C CYS A 10 -9.36 -2.33 6.57
N ASP A 11 -9.01 -1.72 7.70
CA ASP A 11 -9.18 -0.27 7.92
C ASP A 11 -8.35 0.55 6.93
N LEU A 12 -7.09 0.16 6.73
CA LEU A 12 -6.20 0.77 5.74
C LEU A 12 -6.73 0.63 4.31
N LEU A 13 -7.23 -0.56 3.94
CA LEU A 13 -7.82 -0.78 2.62
C LEU A 13 -9.04 0.11 2.38
N ASP A 14 -9.87 0.30 3.40
CA ASP A 14 -11.04 1.17 3.31
C ASP A 14 -10.63 2.64 3.13
N LYS A 15 -9.67 3.12 3.93
CA LYS A 15 -9.10 4.48 3.80
C LYS A 15 -8.44 4.71 2.44
N ALA A 16 -7.61 3.77 1.98
CA ALA A 16 -6.96 3.84 0.68
C ALA A 16 -7.99 3.86 -0.45
N ARG A 17 -9.07 3.06 -0.36
CA ARG A 17 -10.18 3.12 -1.33
C ARG A 17 -10.92 4.44 -1.29
N GLN A 18 -11.22 4.96 -0.11
CA GLN A 18 -11.87 6.26 0.06
C GLN A 18 -11.05 7.39 -0.58
N PHE A 19 -9.72 7.32 -0.47
CA PHE A 19 -8.84 8.19 -1.22
C PHE A 19 -9.02 7.93 -2.72
N GLN A 20 -8.72 6.73 -3.21
CA GLN A 20 -8.73 6.36 -4.64
C GLN A 20 -10.03 6.66 -5.42
N VAL A 21 -11.20 6.68 -4.77
CA VAL A 21 -12.49 6.97 -5.42
C VAL A 21 -12.87 8.45 -5.46
N LYS A 22 -12.07 9.34 -4.86
CA LYS A 22 -12.34 10.79 -4.90
C LYS A 22 -12.32 11.29 -6.35
N GLU A 23 -13.36 12.02 -6.73
CA GLU A 23 -13.55 12.53 -8.10
C GLU A 23 -12.42 13.46 -8.58
N ASP A 24 -11.70 14.09 -7.65
CA ASP A 24 -10.59 15.01 -7.93
C ASP A 24 -9.22 14.30 -8.04
N LEU A 25 -9.17 12.99 -7.78
CA LEU A 25 -7.94 12.23 -7.96
C LEU A 25 -7.65 11.98 -9.44
N SER A 26 -6.52 12.52 -9.89
CA SER A 26 -5.96 12.30 -11.19
C SER A 26 -4.53 11.79 -11.02
N PHE A 27 -4.36 10.48 -11.19
CA PHE A 27 -3.02 9.90 -11.21
C PHE A 27 -2.35 10.22 -12.57
N PRO A 28 -1.19 10.92 -12.59
CA PRO A 28 -0.40 11.06 -13.80
C PRO A 28 0.00 9.69 -14.36
N GLU A 29 0.28 9.61 -15.66
CA GLU A 29 0.77 8.35 -16.28
C GLU A 29 2.06 7.90 -15.58
N GLU A 30 2.04 6.68 -15.01
CA GLU A 30 3.15 6.12 -14.22
C GLU A 30 4.40 5.98 -15.12
N THR A 31 5.41 6.83 -14.90
CA THR A 31 6.73 6.70 -15.53
C THR A 31 7.73 6.17 -14.49
N ALA A 32 8.72 5.38 -14.94
CA ALA A 32 9.67 4.72 -14.05
C ALA A 32 10.53 5.68 -13.19
N GLU A 33 10.52 6.97 -13.50
CA GLU A 33 11.26 8.03 -12.79
C GLU A 33 10.34 8.93 -11.94
N MET A 34 9.03 8.64 -11.88
CA MET A 34 8.08 9.50 -11.20
C MET A 34 8.10 9.24 -9.69
N ASP A 35 8.49 10.27 -8.95
CA ASP A 35 8.53 10.27 -7.49
C ASP A 35 7.10 10.25 -6.92
N SER A 36 6.86 9.42 -5.90
CA SER A 36 5.55 9.31 -5.24
C SER A 36 5.05 10.64 -4.67
N LEU A 37 5.97 11.52 -4.23
CA LEU A 37 5.62 12.86 -3.76
C LEU A 37 5.15 13.76 -4.90
N TYR A 38 5.63 13.55 -6.12
CA TYR A 38 5.18 14.30 -7.29
C TYR A 38 3.76 13.90 -7.71
N VAL A 39 3.47 12.59 -7.67
CA VAL A 39 2.12 12.04 -7.94
C VAL A 39 1.08 12.64 -7.00
N LEU A 40 1.47 12.90 -5.76
CA LEU A 40 0.57 13.27 -4.68
C LEU A 40 0.64 14.75 -4.29
N ALA A 41 1.39 15.57 -5.04
CA ALA A 41 1.68 16.95 -4.69
C ALA A 41 0.41 17.83 -4.53
N ASP A 42 -0.64 17.53 -5.30
CA ASP A 42 -1.92 18.25 -5.24
C ASP A 42 -2.78 17.84 -4.04
N TYR A 43 -2.53 16.67 -3.46
CA TYR A 43 -3.33 16.06 -2.40
C TYR A 43 -2.75 16.24 -0.98
N GLN A 44 -1.64 16.96 -0.84
CA GLN A 44 -0.98 17.17 0.46
C GLN A 44 -1.87 17.87 1.51
N ASP A 45 -2.85 18.67 1.07
CA ASP A 45 -3.82 19.36 1.94
C ASP A 45 -5.11 18.53 2.14
N ASP A 46 -5.22 17.37 1.49
CA ASP A 46 -6.39 16.52 1.60
C ASP A 46 -6.39 15.76 2.95
N PRO A 47 -7.43 15.92 3.78
CA PRO A 47 -7.44 15.33 5.12
C PRO A 47 -7.49 13.79 5.10
N VAL A 48 -8.07 13.19 4.06
CA VAL A 48 -8.12 11.73 3.93
C VAL A 48 -6.76 11.20 3.52
N TYR A 49 -6.07 11.90 2.61
CA TYR A 49 -4.69 11.61 2.26
C TYR A 49 -3.77 11.64 3.48
N GLN A 50 -3.75 12.77 4.20
CA GLN A 50 -2.88 12.94 5.37
C GLN A 50 -3.16 11.89 6.43
N GLU A 51 -4.43 11.64 6.77
CA GLU A 51 -4.78 10.61 7.74
C GLU A 51 -4.31 9.21 7.32
N THR A 52 -4.40 8.89 6.02
CA THR A 52 -4.00 7.57 5.52
C THR A 52 -2.48 7.42 5.50
N VAL A 53 -1.73 8.46 5.10
CA VAL A 53 -0.26 8.48 5.16
C VAL A 53 0.22 8.38 6.60
N GLU A 54 -0.30 9.22 7.50
CA GLU A 54 0.05 9.20 8.92
C GLU A 54 -0.26 7.84 9.58
N TYR A 55 -1.35 7.19 9.15
CA TYR A 55 -1.69 5.85 9.59
C TYR A 55 -0.64 4.82 9.16
N ILE A 56 -0.24 4.82 7.88
CA ILE A 56 0.76 3.90 7.33
C ILE A 56 2.12 4.14 7.97
N ASP A 57 2.56 5.40 8.04
CA ASP A 57 3.85 5.77 8.61
C ASP A 57 3.91 5.54 10.12
N GLY A 58 2.77 5.55 10.80
CA GLY A 58 2.62 5.18 12.20
C GLY A 58 2.78 3.68 12.48
N LEU A 59 2.71 2.82 11.46
CA LEU A 59 2.97 1.39 11.60
C LEU A 59 4.46 1.12 11.82
N ARG A 60 4.79 -0.01 12.45
CA ARG A 60 6.19 -0.42 12.58
C ARG A 60 6.81 -0.66 11.18
N PRO A 61 8.14 -0.54 11.02
CA PRO A 61 8.80 -0.82 9.75
C PRO A 61 8.46 -2.22 9.18
N ASP A 62 8.46 -3.27 10.03
CA ASP A 62 8.08 -4.62 9.61
C ASP A 62 6.62 -4.74 9.12
N GLN A 63 5.75 -3.88 9.63
CA GLN A 63 4.34 -3.80 9.29
C GLN A 63 4.15 -3.05 7.96
N GLN A 64 4.87 -1.96 7.75
CA GLN A 64 4.91 -1.25 6.46
C GLN A 64 5.44 -2.16 5.34
N ALA A 65 6.52 -2.89 5.60
CA ALA A 65 7.06 -3.87 4.64
C ALA A 65 6.05 -4.96 4.30
N THR A 66 5.23 -5.38 5.26
CA THR A 66 4.16 -6.35 5.00
C THR A 66 3.16 -5.80 3.97
N LEU A 67 2.77 -4.53 4.06
CA LEU A 67 1.85 -3.89 3.12
C LEU A 67 2.45 -3.77 1.73
N VAL A 68 3.71 -3.34 1.64
CA VAL A 68 4.45 -3.24 0.38
C VAL A 68 4.61 -4.61 -0.27
N ALA A 69 4.96 -5.65 0.49
CA ALA A 69 5.05 -7.02 0.00
C ALA A 69 3.70 -7.56 -0.49
N LEU A 70 2.60 -7.29 0.23
CA LEU A 70 1.25 -7.66 -0.20
C LEU A 70 0.86 -6.98 -1.51
N MET A 71 1.20 -5.70 -1.67
CA MET A 71 0.98 -4.95 -2.90
C MET A 71 1.73 -5.61 -4.07
N TYR A 72 3.02 -5.92 -3.93
CA TYR A 72 3.79 -6.58 -4.98
C TYR A 72 3.27 -7.99 -5.32
N LEU A 73 2.85 -8.74 -4.29
CA LEU A 73 2.26 -10.07 -4.46
C LEU A 73 0.95 -10.01 -5.25
N GLY A 74 0.05 -9.08 -4.91
CA GLY A 74 -1.23 -8.97 -5.61
C GLY A 74 -1.17 -8.29 -6.98
N ARG A 75 -0.15 -7.47 -7.21
CA ARG A 75 0.22 -6.95 -8.54
C ARG A 75 0.79 -8.05 -9.45
N GLY A 76 1.35 -9.11 -8.85
CA GLY A 76 1.91 -10.26 -9.55
C GLY A 76 3.41 -10.14 -9.85
N ASP A 77 4.13 -9.25 -9.16
CA ASP A 77 5.59 -9.17 -9.23
C ASP A 77 6.27 -10.35 -8.50
N TYR A 78 5.58 -10.93 -7.51
CA TYR A 78 6.00 -12.14 -6.80
C TYR A 78 4.84 -13.15 -6.72
N SER A 79 5.20 -14.41 -6.51
CA SER A 79 4.27 -15.52 -6.26
C SER A 79 4.13 -15.84 -4.77
N GLN A 80 3.16 -16.67 -4.40
CA GLN A 80 2.97 -17.12 -3.01
C GLN A 80 4.24 -17.78 -2.44
N ASP A 81 4.94 -18.58 -3.23
CA ASP A 81 6.19 -19.24 -2.83
C ASP A 81 7.37 -18.28 -2.66
N GLU A 82 7.27 -17.07 -3.23
CA GLU A 82 8.29 -16.01 -3.19
C GLU A 82 7.98 -14.95 -2.13
N TRP A 83 7.03 -15.23 -1.22
CA TRP A 83 6.61 -14.28 -0.17
C TRP A 83 7.77 -13.79 0.70
N GLU A 84 8.70 -14.67 1.08
CA GLU A 84 9.86 -14.26 1.88
C GLU A 84 10.78 -13.31 1.11
N GLU A 85 10.95 -13.51 -0.20
CA GLU A 85 11.73 -12.60 -1.06
C GLU A 85 11.03 -11.25 -1.21
N ALA A 86 9.72 -11.25 -1.45
CA ALA A 86 8.91 -10.04 -1.53
C ALA A 86 8.98 -9.23 -0.22
N PHE A 87 8.91 -9.92 0.92
CA PHE A 87 9.00 -9.28 2.23
C PHE A 87 10.39 -8.69 2.50
N ASN A 88 11.45 -9.45 2.22
CA ASN A 88 12.82 -8.95 2.39
C ASN A 88 13.09 -7.74 1.49
N PHE A 89 12.70 -7.82 0.22
CA PHE A 89 12.80 -6.70 -0.72
C PHE A 89 12.03 -5.48 -0.21
N ALA A 90 10.78 -5.68 0.23
CA ALA A 90 9.97 -4.61 0.81
C ALA A 90 10.62 -3.98 2.04
N GLN A 91 11.31 -4.75 2.89
CA GLN A 91 12.05 -4.23 4.05
C GLN A 91 13.27 -3.40 3.64
N GLU A 92 13.99 -3.80 2.59
CA GLU A 92 15.16 -3.08 2.08
C GLU A 92 14.78 -1.75 1.40
N GLU A 93 13.62 -1.73 0.73
CA GLU A 93 13.10 -0.57 0.01
C GLU A 93 12.24 0.37 0.88
N LEU A 94 12.09 0.10 2.19
CA LEU A 94 11.36 1.00 3.08
C LEU A 94 12.03 2.36 3.14
N THR A 95 11.21 3.40 3.00
CA THR A 95 11.62 4.79 3.19
C THR A 95 10.71 5.46 4.21
N GLU A 96 11.06 6.70 4.59
CA GLU A 96 10.20 7.54 5.42
C GLU A 96 8.90 7.98 4.73
N HIS A 97 8.73 7.65 3.43
CA HIS A 97 7.59 8.02 2.59
C HIS A 97 6.79 6.79 2.12
N THR A 98 6.71 5.74 2.95
CA THR A 98 6.07 4.49 2.55
C THR A 98 4.55 4.68 2.37
N GLY A 99 3.92 5.53 3.20
CA GLY A 99 2.54 5.93 3.01
C GLY A 99 2.28 6.58 1.65
N GLU A 100 3.06 7.60 1.28
CA GLU A 100 2.96 8.26 -0.02
C GLU A 100 3.24 7.29 -1.16
N TYR A 101 4.24 6.42 -1.02
CA TYR A 101 4.56 5.43 -2.04
C TYR A 101 3.39 4.50 -2.32
N LEU A 102 2.74 3.97 -1.28
CA LEU A 102 1.55 3.11 -1.45
C LEU A 102 0.38 3.88 -2.08
N LEU A 103 0.07 5.08 -1.56
CA LEU A 103 -1.07 5.88 -2.05
C LEU A 103 -0.85 6.48 -3.44
N SER A 104 0.39 6.61 -3.89
CA SER A 104 0.71 7.04 -5.26
C SER A 104 0.24 6.01 -6.31
N ARG A 105 -0.06 4.79 -5.88
CA ARG A 105 -0.51 3.71 -6.76
C ARG A 105 -2.04 3.67 -6.81
N PRO A 106 -2.66 3.84 -8.00
CA PRO A 106 -4.11 3.90 -8.15
C PRO A 106 -4.83 2.58 -7.83
N SER A 107 -4.10 1.46 -7.78
CA SER A 107 -4.65 0.13 -7.51
C SER A 107 -4.18 -0.47 -6.18
N VAL A 108 -3.52 0.30 -5.31
CA VAL A 108 -2.87 -0.25 -4.10
C VAL A 108 -3.81 -1.05 -3.20
N ALA A 109 -5.05 -0.58 -3.01
CA ALA A 109 -6.00 -1.30 -2.18
C ALA A 109 -6.43 -2.64 -2.81
N ASP A 110 -6.58 -2.68 -4.13
CA ASP A 110 -6.93 -3.90 -4.85
C ASP A 110 -5.75 -4.89 -4.88
N ASP A 111 -4.54 -4.38 -5.08
CA ASP A 111 -3.32 -5.20 -5.07
C ASP A 111 -3.06 -5.79 -3.66
N ILE A 112 -3.19 -5.01 -2.59
CA ILE A 112 -3.04 -5.55 -1.21
C ILE A 112 -4.12 -6.62 -0.92
N GLU A 113 -5.38 -6.37 -1.31
CA GLU A 113 -6.45 -7.37 -1.18
C GLU A 113 -6.11 -8.67 -1.93
N ARG A 114 -5.65 -8.55 -3.18
CA ARG A 114 -5.26 -9.71 -3.99
C ARG A 114 -4.10 -10.46 -3.32
N GLY A 115 -3.11 -9.76 -2.79
CA GLY A 115 -2.00 -10.34 -2.05
C GLY A 115 -2.46 -11.16 -0.84
N LEU A 116 -3.41 -10.65 -0.06
CA LEU A 116 -4.01 -11.39 1.06
C LEU A 116 -4.69 -12.67 0.59
N ASN A 117 -5.46 -12.59 -0.50
CA ASN A 117 -6.15 -13.74 -1.09
C ASN A 117 -5.16 -14.83 -1.54
N ILE A 118 -4.06 -14.43 -2.18
CA ILE A 118 -2.98 -15.34 -2.61
C ILE A 118 -2.36 -16.06 -1.40
N LEU A 119 -2.18 -15.38 -0.26
CA LEU A 119 -1.71 -16.01 0.97
C LEU A 119 -2.78 -16.86 1.68
N GLY A 120 -4.01 -16.92 1.17
CA GLY A 120 -5.13 -17.62 1.79
C GLY A 120 -5.69 -16.90 3.02
N ILE A 121 -5.46 -15.59 3.13
CA ILE A 121 -5.85 -14.77 4.28
C ILE A 121 -7.10 -13.98 3.91
N SER A 122 -8.19 -14.26 4.61
CA SER A 122 -9.44 -13.53 4.44
C SER A 122 -9.46 -12.34 5.38
N TYR A 123 -9.73 -11.14 4.84
CA TYR A 123 -9.77 -9.90 5.63
C TYR A 123 -11.18 -9.34 5.82
N ARG A 124 -12.16 -9.95 5.17
CA ARG A 124 -13.58 -9.64 5.28
C ARG A 124 -14.33 -10.96 5.30
N GLU A 125 -15.08 -11.20 6.37
CA GLU A 125 -16.07 -12.29 6.47
C GLU A 125 -17.43 -11.84 5.94
#